data_AF-C2EH38-F1
#
_entry.id   AF-C2EH38-F1
#
_cell.length_a   1.000
_cell.length_b   1.000
_cell.length_c   1.000
_cell.angle_alpha   90.00
_cell.angle_beta   90.00
_cell.angle_gamma   90.00
#
_symmetry.space_group_name_H-M   'P 1'
#
loop_
_entity.id
_entity.type
_entity.pdbx_description
1 polymer ?
#
loop_
_entity_poly.entity_id
_entity_poly.type
_entity_poly.pdbx_seq_one_letter_code
_entity_poly.pdbx_strand_id
1 'polypeptide(L)' 'MNNQEKIEILKKDIRYRRTTIIIQMIFGLICIRMLQHGYDTMIAVIAAFEITLCLSDFNRIRRNSKELKKLQ' A
#
# COMPACT_ATOMS: atom_id res chain seq x y z
N MET A 1 19.93 11.42 14.78
CA MET A 1 18.56 10.91 15.00
C MET A 1 18.65 9.77 15.99
N ASN A 2 17.92 9.85 17.10
CA ASN A 2 17.95 8.84 18.15
C ASN A 2 17.27 7.54 17.67
N ASN A 3 17.69 6.37 18.17
CA ASN A 3 17.09 5.08 17.81
C ASN A 3 15.59 5.03 18.15
N GLN A 4 15.17 5.68 19.24
CA GLN A 4 13.75 5.81 19.61
C GLN A 4 12.94 6.62 18.59
N GLU A 5 13.45 7.78 18.16
CA GLU A 5 12.81 8.61 17.11
C GLU A 5 12.67 7.82 15.80
N LYS A 6 13.71 7.06 15.43
CA LYS A 6 13.70 6.22 14.23
C LYS A 6 12.64 5.11 14.31
N ILE A 7 12.50 4.48 15.47
CA ILE A 7 11.48 3.46 15.73
C ILE A 7 10.07 4.05 15.57
N GLU A 8 9.81 5.24 16.12
CA GLU A 8 8.51 5.90 16.02
C GLU A 8 8.15 6.26 14.57
N ILE A 9 9.09 6.82 13.82
CA ILE A 9 8.90 7.15 12.40
C ILE A 9 8.57 5.89 11.60
N LEU A 10 9.32 4.80 11.79
CA LEU A 10 9.07 3.54 11.09
C LEU A 10 7.70 2.94 11.44
N LYS A 11 7.31 2.94 12.72
CA LYS A 11 5.99 2.47 13.15
C LYS A 11 4.86 3.30 12.56
N LYS A 12 5.02 4.63 12.52
CA LYS A 12 4.03 5.55 11.93
C LYS A 12 3.88 5.30 10.43
N ASP A 13 4.98 5.18 9.70
CA ASP A 13 4.94 4.91 8.25
C ASP A 13 4.31 3.54 7.95
N ILE A 14 4.68 2.49 8.68
CA ILE A 14 4.05 1.15 8.52
C ILE A 14 2.54 1.22 8.75
N ARG A 15 2.09 1.91 9.80
CA ARG A 15 0.66 2.05 10.11
C ARG A 15 -0.08 2.80 9.01
N TYR A 16 0.47 3.93 8.57
CA TYR A 16 -0.09 4.73 7.49
C TYR A 16 -0.26 3.90 6.21
N ARG A 17 0.81 3.22 5.78
CA ARG A 17 0.82 2.41 4.55
C ARG A 17 -0.15 1.23 4.61
N ARG A 18 -0.34 0.61 5.78
CA ARG A 18 -1.36 -0.45 5.95
C ARG A 18 -2.76 0.06 5.69
N THR A 19 -3.09 1.26 6.18
CA THR A 19 -4.38 1.89 5.90
C THR A 19 -4.53 2.20 4.41
N THR A 20 -3.48 2.73 3.78
CA THR A 20 -3.49 3.04 2.35
C THR A 20 -3.75 1.80 1.49
N ILE A 21 -3.10 0.67 1.78
CA ILE A 21 -3.31 -0.60 1.07
C ILE A 21 -4.78 -1.04 1.12
N ILE A 22 -5.45 -0.91 2.26
CA ILE A 22 -6.86 -1.29 2.39
C ILE A 22 -7.73 -0.45 1.46
N ILE A 23 -7.49 0.87 1.41
CA ILE A 23 -8.23 1.80 0.55
C ILE A 23 -7.99 1.47 -0.92
N GLN A 24 -6.72 1.30 -1.31
CA GLN A 24 -6.34 0.96 -2.68
C GLN A 24 -6.94 -0.38 -3.14
N MET A 25 -6.97 -1.39 -2.26
CA MET A 25 -7.62 -2.67 -2.55
C MET A 25 -9.12 -2.52 -2.78
N ILE A 26 -9.81 -1.72 -1.96
CA ILE A 26 -11.24 -1.46 -2.13
C ILE A 26 -11.50 -0.79 -3.49
N PHE A 27 -10.76 0.26 -3.84
CA PHE A 27 -10.88 0.93 -5.13
C PHE A 27 -10.57 0.01 -6.31
N GLY A 28 -9.47 -0.74 -6.23
CA GLY A 28 -9.08 -1.70 -7.26
C GLY A 28 -10.16 -2.77 -7.50
N LEU A 29 -10.76 -3.31 -6.43
CA LEU A 29 -11.86 -4.28 -6.54
C LEU A 29 -13.12 -3.67 -7.16
N ILE A 30 -13.45 -2.41 -6.82
CA ILE A 30 -14.57 -1.70 -7.44
C ILE A 30 -14.32 -1.55 -8.95
N CYS A 31 -13.13 -1.10 -9.36
CA CYS A 31 -12.77 -0.95 -10.77
C CYS A 31 -12.84 -2.29 -11.52
N ILE A 32 -12.29 -3.38 -10.95
CA ILE A 32 -12.37 -4.73 -11.55
C ILE A 32 -13.83 -5.16 -11.73
N ARG A 33 -14.69 -4.91 -10.74
CA ARG A 33 -16.12 -5.24 -10.84
C ARG A 33 -16.80 -4.45 -11.95
N MET A 34 -16.47 -3.18 -12.13
CA MET A 34 -17.01 -2.38 -13.24
C MET A 34 -16.61 -2.95 -14.61
N LEU A 35 -15.37 -3.43 -14.76
CA LEU A 35 -14.91 -4.07 -16.00
C LEU A 35 -15.68 -5.33 -16.37
N GLN A 36 -16.24 -6.05 -15.39
CA GLN A 36 -17.07 -7.23 -15.64
C GLN A 36 -18.42 -6.87 -16.27
N HIS A 37 -18.92 -5.65 -16.07
CA HIS A 37 -20.18 -5.18 -16.65
C HIS A 37 -20.02 -4.54 -18.03
N GLY A 38 -18.80 -4.18 -18.41
CA GLY A 38 -18.46 -3.61 -19.69
C GLY A 38 -16.99 -3.21 -19.70
N TYR A 39 -16.28 -3.55 -20.77
CA TYR A 39 -14.85 -3.25 -20.86
C TYR A 39 -14.64 -1.75 -21.07
N ASP A 40 -13.96 -1.11 -20.11
CA ASP A 40 -13.54 0.29 -20.17
C ASP A 40 -12.02 0.35 -19.91
N THR A 41 -11.26 0.76 -20.92
CA THR A 41 -9.80 0.85 -20.85
C THR A 41 -9.31 1.78 -19.74
N MET A 42 -10.01 2.88 -19.48
CA MET A 42 -9.63 3.83 -18.42
C MET A 42 -9.80 3.18 -17.04
N ILE A 43 -10.91 2.47 -16.81
CA ILE A 43 -11.13 1.73 -15.56
C ILE A 43 -10.09 0.63 -15.39
N ALA A 44 -9.70 -0.06 -16.48
CA ALA A 44 -8.66 -1.07 -16.44
C ALA A 44 -7.30 -0.50 -16.04
N VAL A 45 -6.95 0.68 -16.56
CA VAL A 45 -5.72 1.40 -16.17
C VAL A 45 -5.76 1.82 -14.70
N ILE A 46 -6.89 2.34 -14.21
CA ILE A 46 -7.05 2.72 -12.80
C ILE A 46 -6.90 1.49 -11.91
N ALA A 47 -7.55 0.37 -12.24
CA ALA A 47 -7.43 -0.88 -11.48
C ALA A 47 -5.97 -1.36 -11.41
N ALA A 48 -5.26 -1.35 -12.55
CA ALA A 48 -3.85 -1.74 -12.60
C ALA A 48 -2.95 -0.80 -11.78
N PHE A 49 -3.25 0.49 -11.79
CA PHE A 49 -2.52 1.48 -11.01
C PHE A 49 -2.71 1.27 -9.50
N GLU A 50 -3.94 1.07 -9.03
CA GLU A 50 -4.25 0.78 -7.62
C GLU A 50 -3.53 -0.50 -7.13
N ILE A 51 -3.51 -1.56 -7.94
CA ILE A 51 -2.77 -2.79 -7.64
C ILE A 51 -1.26 -2.52 -7.54
N THR A 52 -0.73 -1.71 -8.45
CA THR A 52 0.70 -1.37 -8.46
C THR A 52 1.09 -0.58 -7.21
N LEU A 53 0.25 0.37 -6.79
CA LEU A 53 0.46 1.12 -5.54
C LEU A 53 0.38 0.22 -4.31
N CYS A 54 -0.59 -0.70 -4.25
CA CYS A 54 -0.69 -1.72 -3.19
C CYS A 54 0.62 -2.50 -3.02
N LEU A 55 1.18 -2.99 -4.13
CA LEU A 55 2.43 -3.75 -4.11
C LEU A 55 3.63 -2.90 -3.67
N SER A 56 3.66 -1.64 -4.10
CA SER A 56 4.71 -0.68 -3.69
C SER A 56 4.66 -0.42 -2.17
N ASP A 57 3.48 -0.15 -1.63
CA ASP A 57 3.27 0.09 -0.20
C ASP A 57 3.57 -1.18 0.61
N PHE A 58 3.19 -2.36 0.13
CA PHE A 58 3.53 -3.63 0.76
C PHE A 58 5.05 -3.85 0.85
N ASN A 59 5.77 -3.61 -0.25
CA ASN A 59 7.22 -3.71 -0.27
C ASN A 59 7.88 -2.71 0.68
N ARG A 60 7.34 -1.50 0.80
CA ARG A 60 7.83 -0.48 1.74
C ARG A 60 7.59 -0.88 3.19
N ILE A 61 6.41 -1.38 3.52
CA ILE A 61 6.11 -1.97 4.84
C ILE A 61 7.10 -3.09 5.16
N ARG A 62 7.35 -4.00 4.22
CA ARG A 62 8.28 -5.12 4.39
C ARG A 62 9.69 -4.65 4.72
N ARG A 63 10.21 -3.65 3.99
CA ARG A 63 11.52 -3.04 4.25
C ARG A 63 11.57 -2.37 5.62
N ASN A 64 10.59 -1.52 5.93
CA ASN A 64 10.54 -0.77 7.19
C ASN A 64 10.38 -1.70 8.40
N SER A 65 9.63 -2.80 8.24
CA SER A 65 9.48 -3.81 9.29
C SER A 65 10.77 -4.58 9.55
N LYS A 66 11.56 -4.88 8.50
CA LYS A 66 12.89 -5.48 8.66
C LYS A 66 13.85 -4.53 9.35
N GLU A 67 13.80 -3.24 9.02
CA GLU A 67 14.64 -2.23 9.67
C GLU A 67 14.26 -2.03 11.13
N LEU A 68 12.96 -1.97 11.43
CA LEU A 68 12.45 -1.88 12.79
C LEU A 68 12.94 -3.04 13.67
N LYS A 69 12.91 -4.28 13.14
CA LYS A 69 13.41 -5.48 13.84
C LYS A 69 14.91 -5.45 14.13
N LYS A 70 15.71 -4.64 13.43
CA LYS A 70 17.15 -4.49 13.70
C LYS A 70 17.44 -3.45 14.79
N LEU A 71 16.47 -2.58 15.07
CA LEU A 71 16.59 -1.46 16.02
C LEU A 71 15.95 -1.77 17.38
N GLN A 72 15.13 -2.81 17.46
CA GLN A 72 14.55 -3.36 18.69
C GLN A 72 15.38 -4.55 19.16
#